data_AF-A0A316QVS9-F1
#
_entry.id   AF-A0A316QVS9-F1
#
_cell.length_a   1.000
_cell.length_b   1.000
_cell.length_c   1.000
_cell.angle_alpha   90.00
_cell.angle_beta   90.00
_cell.angle_gamma   90.00
#
_symmetry.space_group_name_H-M   'P 1'
#
loop_
_entity.id
_entity.type
_entity.pdbx_description
1 polymer ?
#
loop_
_entity_poly.entity_id
_entity_poly.type
_entity_poly.pdbx_seq_one_letter_code
_entity_poly.pdbx_strand_id
1 'polypeptide(L)'
;MKRILPLLLSLLLLTGCASNQPGQYPDGVPSSLTAVRWPEAPHAEDYDAQRSLRADVTPEQLESLNRFAVNSAKVILGNRPQTENRLYSPVSLYFALSMLASITGGDTQAQILSALASDEAMLERTGALYRFLYRDDEYTRLFLANSAWMEKSVAGTCNQDALTDLAQIHYAELFPVDFQDAAGEAMGQWVSQNTNGLLGEALQVSPETLLSLLNTVYFRSEWMSAFQESATAPGVFHNGDGTESQCDFMNKTMDGSFFRNDVFTAASLSLKSGAVTFLLPGEGLRPSDVLASPSWEALVKDQLESTGYGEVVLKVPKLDYSDSLDLLDAAKALGIQAAFDPMAADFSPLCSDPLFVSAIRQESALTMDEKGVEAASYTQIDVAGASMPTDQAELILDRPFLFVIRAEGAAPLFVGIVNTMAQ
;
A
#
# COMPACT_ATOMS: atom_id res chain seq x y z
N MET A 1 -24.22 -40.88 -45.45
CA MET A 1 -23.26 -39.85 -44.98
C MET A 1 -24.01 -38.83 -44.15
N LYS A 2 -24.12 -39.06 -42.83
CA LYS A 2 -24.69 -38.13 -41.86
C LYS A 2 -23.53 -37.41 -41.18
N ARG A 3 -23.42 -36.09 -41.35
CA ARG A 3 -22.39 -35.26 -40.68
C ARG A 3 -22.88 -34.96 -39.27
N ILE A 4 -22.09 -35.41 -38.29
CA ILE A 4 -22.26 -35.15 -36.86
C ILE A 4 -21.59 -33.80 -36.57
N LEU A 5 -22.36 -32.88 -36.00
CA LEU A 5 -21.90 -31.60 -35.46
C LEU A 5 -21.45 -31.85 -34.01
N PRO A 6 -20.21 -31.53 -33.58
CA PRO A 6 -19.88 -31.59 -32.18
C PRO A 6 -20.33 -30.29 -31.49
N LEU A 7 -21.19 -30.47 -30.49
CA LEU A 7 -21.54 -29.46 -29.49
C LEU A 7 -20.25 -29.08 -28.74
N LEU A 8 -19.84 -27.82 -28.83
CA LEU A 8 -18.84 -27.24 -27.93
C LEU A 8 -19.51 -27.01 -26.58
N LEU A 9 -19.27 -27.93 -25.66
CA LEU A 9 -19.64 -27.80 -24.25
C LEU A 9 -18.67 -26.79 -23.63
N SER A 10 -19.14 -25.56 -23.41
CA SER A 10 -18.43 -24.54 -22.62
C SER A 10 -18.35 -25.02 -21.18
N LEU A 11 -17.18 -25.55 -20.81
CA LEU A 11 -16.85 -25.89 -19.44
C LEU A 11 -16.66 -24.57 -18.67
N LEU A 12 -17.72 -24.08 -18.01
CA LEU A 12 -17.61 -23.14 -16.91
C LEU A 12 -16.85 -23.86 -15.79
N LEU A 13 -15.53 -23.64 -15.75
CA LEU A 13 -14.73 -23.91 -14.56
C LEU A 13 -15.19 -22.93 -13.49
N LEU A 14 -16.16 -23.37 -12.69
CA LEU A 14 -16.36 -22.88 -11.34
C LEU A 14 -15.13 -23.31 -10.53
N THR A 15 -14.03 -22.57 -10.66
CA THR A 15 -12.96 -22.61 -9.66
C THR A 15 -13.59 -22.15 -8.36
N GLY A 16 -13.73 -23.09 -7.42
CA GLY A 16 -14.29 -22.83 -6.11
C GLY A 16 -13.54 -21.68 -5.45
N CYS A 17 -14.29 -20.85 -4.74
CA CYS A 17 -13.74 -19.88 -3.80
C CYS A 17 -12.95 -20.66 -2.74
N ALA A 18 -11.68 -20.94 -3.00
CA ALA A 18 -10.72 -21.11 -1.93
C ALA A 18 -10.74 -19.76 -1.20
N SER A 19 -11.22 -19.75 0.04
CA SER A 19 -11.03 -18.60 0.90
C SER A 19 -9.53 -18.35 0.97
N ASN A 20 -9.04 -17.24 0.40
CA ASN A 20 -7.66 -16.81 0.53
C ASN A 20 -7.42 -16.39 1.98
N GLN A 21 -7.33 -17.37 2.88
CA GLN A 21 -7.01 -17.16 4.27
C GLN A 21 -5.48 -17.07 4.40
N PRO A 22 -4.95 -16.04 5.08
CA PRO A 22 -3.55 -15.98 5.44
C PRO A 22 -3.08 -17.27 6.15
N GLY A 23 -1.88 -17.74 5.82
CA GLY A 23 -1.28 -18.94 6.42
C GLY A 23 -1.67 -20.28 5.76
N GLN A 24 -2.40 -20.28 4.64
CA GLN A 24 -2.59 -21.46 3.79
C GLN A 24 -2.02 -21.21 2.41
N TYR A 25 -1.05 -22.03 2.01
CA TYR A 25 -0.32 -21.87 0.75
C TYR A 25 -0.36 -23.14 -0.09
N PRO A 26 -0.25 -23.03 -1.44
CA PRO A 26 -0.10 -24.19 -2.31
C PRO A 26 1.20 -24.96 -2.03
N ASP A 27 1.27 -26.18 -2.57
CA ASP A 27 2.49 -27.00 -2.51
C ASP A 27 3.68 -26.23 -3.12
N GLY A 28 4.72 -25.98 -2.31
CA GLY A 28 5.91 -25.22 -2.71
C GLY A 28 6.34 -24.16 -1.69
N VAL A 29 5.40 -23.59 -0.94
CA VAL A 29 5.71 -22.69 0.19
C VAL A 29 6.01 -23.53 1.43
N PRO A 30 7.18 -23.36 2.09
CA PRO A 30 7.51 -24.11 3.29
C PRO A 30 6.60 -23.74 4.47
N SER A 31 6.53 -24.59 5.49
CA SER A 31 5.81 -24.25 6.72
C SER A 31 6.57 -23.21 7.53
N SER A 32 5.86 -22.24 8.09
CA SER A 32 6.43 -21.26 9.01
C SER A 32 7.01 -21.96 10.26
N LEU A 33 8.17 -21.50 10.75
CA LEU A 33 8.82 -21.96 11.98
C LEU A 33 7.96 -21.73 13.22
N THR A 34 7.11 -20.71 13.18
CA THR A 34 6.23 -20.33 14.27
C THR A 34 4.83 -20.08 13.74
N ALA A 35 3.82 -20.56 14.46
CA ALA A 35 2.44 -20.29 14.12
C ALA A 35 2.14 -18.81 14.36
N VAL A 36 1.74 -18.09 13.31
CA VAL A 36 1.24 -16.73 13.43
C VAL A 36 -0.24 -16.79 13.78
N ARG A 37 -0.63 -16.14 14.88
CA ARG A 37 -2.04 -15.95 15.20
C ARG A 37 -2.52 -14.66 14.55
N TRP A 38 -3.14 -14.78 13.38
CA TRP A 38 -3.73 -13.63 12.69
C TRP A 38 -4.81 -12.96 13.54
N PRO A 39 -4.91 -11.62 13.50
CA PRO A 39 -6.00 -10.94 14.17
C PRO A 39 -7.32 -11.24 13.49
N GLU A 40 -8.38 -11.39 14.29
CA GLU A 40 -9.73 -11.44 13.78
C GLU A 40 -10.17 -10.00 13.49
N ALA A 41 -10.55 -9.71 12.24
CA ALA A 41 -11.19 -8.43 11.93
C ALA A 41 -12.53 -8.38 12.67
N PRO A 42 -12.80 -7.34 13.48
CA PRO A 42 -14.10 -7.18 14.07
C PRO A 42 -15.15 -6.97 12.97
N HIS A 43 -16.35 -7.47 13.18
CA HIS A 43 -17.46 -7.23 12.26
C HIS A 43 -17.71 -5.71 12.11
N ALA A 44 -18.15 -5.27 10.92
CA ALA A 44 -18.37 -3.85 10.62
C ALA A 44 -19.40 -3.18 11.56
N GLU A 45 -20.33 -3.97 12.13
CA GLU A 45 -21.35 -3.50 13.07
C GLU A 45 -20.95 -3.65 14.56
N ASP A 46 -19.80 -4.26 14.86
CA ASP A 46 -19.28 -4.37 16.23
C ASP A 46 -18.53 -3.10 16.63
N TYR A 47 -19.30 -2.05 16.92
CA TYR A 47 -18.78 -0.73 17.28
C TYR A 47 -17.91 -0.75 18.55
N ASP A 48 -18.17 -1.66 19.48
CA ASP A 48 -17.41 -1.76 20.74
C ASP A 48 -16.02 -2.38 20.49
N ALA A 49 -15.95 -3.44 19.67
CA ALA A 49 -14.67 -4.01 19.26
C ALA A 49 -13.84 -3.02 18.43
N GLN A 50 -14.47 -2.30 17.49
CA GLN A 50 -13.80 -1.26 16.70
C GLN A 50 -13.30 -0.10 17.56
N ARG A 51 -14.09 0.35 18.55
CA ARG A 51 -13.68 1.39 19.49
C ARG A 51 -12.49 0.92 20.33
N SER A 52 -12.47 -0.34 20.74
CA SER A 52 -11.37 -0.91 21.51
C SER A 52 -10.06 -0.94 20.71
N LEU A 53 -10.11 -1.39 19.45
CA LEU A 53 -8.94 -1.33 18.55
C LEU A 53 -8.42 0.09 18.33
N ARG A 54 -9.32 1.08 18.20
CA ARG A 54 -8.95 2.50 18.09
C ARG A 54 -8.27 3.00 19.35
N ALA A 55 -8.75 2.61 20.52
CA ALA A 55 -8.19 3.04 21.81
C ALA A 55 -6.80 2.42 22.08
N ASP A 56 -6.52 1.25 21.50
CA ASP A 56 -5.22 0.57 21.64
C ASP A 56 -4.09 1.25 20.84
N VAL A 57 -4.43 2.03 19.80
CA VAL A 57 -3.46 2.80 19.02
C VAL A 57 -3.32 4.21 19.59
N THR A 58 -2.09 4.58 19.89
CA THR A 58 -1.79 5.91 20.41
C THR A 58 -1.71 6.94 19.27
N PRO A 59 -2.07 8.21 19.53
CA PRO A 59 -1.85 9.29 18.57
C PRO A 59 -0.40 9.39 18.09
N GLU A 60 0.56 9.10 18.97
CA GLU A 60 1.99 9.12 18.66
C GLU A 60 2.38 8.06 17.61
N GLN A 61 1.77 6.87 17.66
CA GLN A 61 2.01 5.82 16.66
C GLN A 61 1.49 6.20 15.28
N LEU A 62 0.30 6.81 15.20
CA LEU A 62 -0.24 7.29 13.93
C LEU A 62 0.59 8.45 13.39
N GLU A 63 1.00 9.37 14.26
CA GLU A 63 1.86 10.49 13.86
C GLU A 63 3.26 10.01 13.42
N SER A 64 3.81 8.96 14.05
CA SER A 64 5.04 8.29 13.61
C SER A 64 4.91 7.79 12.16
N LEU A 65 3.87 6.97 11.88
CA LEU A 65 3.57 6.49 10.54
C LEU A 65 3.37 7.64 9.54
N ASN A 66 2.63 8.68 9.92
CA ASN A 66 2.35 9.80 9.02
C ASN A 66 3.62 10.62 8.72
N ARG A 67 4.47 10.90 9.72
CA ARG A 67 5.77 11.56 9.49
C ARG A 67 6.69 10.71 8.62
N PHE A 68 6.73 9.41 8.87
CA PHE A 68 7.47 8.49 8.02
C PHE A 68 6.98 8.61 6.58
N ALA A 69 5.67 8.50 6.33
CA ALA A 69 5.07 8.62 5.01
C ALA A 69 5.36 9.95 4.32
N VAL A 70 5.36 11.07 5.06
CA VAL A 70 5.71 12.40 4.54
C VAL A 70 7.13 12.41 3.98
N ASN A 71 8.08 11.89 4.76
CA ASN A 71 9.51 11.93 4.44
C ASN A 71 9.87 10.90 3.36
N SER A 72 9.39 9.67 3.50
CA SER A 72 9.67 8.58 2.57
C SER A 72 9.11 8.86 1.17
N ALA A 73 7.90 9.40 1.06
CA ALA A 73 7.30 9.74 -0.23
C ALA A 73 8.14 10.78 -0.99
N LYS A 74 8.67 11.81 -0.30
CA LYS A 74 9.58 12.80 -0.91
C LYS A 74 10.83 12.14 -1.49
N VAL A 75 11.45 11.22 -0.74
CA VAL A 75 12.68 10.54 -1.15
C VAL A 75 12.42 9.56 -2.30
N ILE A 76 11.37 8.75 -2.20
CA ILE A 76 11.08 7.65 -3.12
C ILE A 76 10.53 8.18 -4.45
N LEU A 77 9.65 9.18 -4.39
CA LEU A 77 8.88 9.66 -5.54
C LEU A 77 9.42 10.99 -6.14
N GLY A 78 10.17 11.79 -5.38
CA GLY A 78 10.50 13.17 -5.74
C GLY A 78 11.47 13.36 -6.93
N ASN A 79 12.34 12.38 -7.20
CA ASN A 79 13.43 12.52 -8.19
C ASN A 79 13.40 11.42 -9.27
N ARG A 80 12.22 11.19 -9.88
CA ARG A 80 12.04 10.15 -10.90
C ARG A 80 11.71 10.72 -12.28
N PRO A 81 12.05 10.01 -13.38
CA PRO A 81 11.61 10.35 -14.72
C PRO A 81 10.08 10.43 -14.81
N GLN A 82 9.56 11.34 -15.64
CA GLN A 82 8.11 11.52 -15.87
C GLN A 82 7.53 10.53 -16.90
N THR A 83 8.23 9.44 -17.16
CA THR A 83 7.86 8.43 -18.17
C THR A 83 7.16 7.22 -17.55
N GLU A 84 7.13 7.12 -16.21
CA GLU A 84 6.64 5.95 -15.50
C GLU A 84 5.68 6.36 -14.39
N ASN A 85 4.64 5.57 -14.21
CA ASN A 85 3.78 5.68 -13.03
C ASN A 85 4.54 5.14 -11.82
N ARG A 86 4.18 5.63 -10.64
CA ARG A 86 4.74 5.15 -9.38
C ARG A 86 3.65 4.83 -8.38
N LEU A 87 3.83 3.75 -7.65
CA LEU A 87 2.94 3.35 -6.57
C LEU A 87 3.78 2.82 -5.41
N TYR A 88 3.69 3.53 -4.29
CA TYR A 88 4.42 3.23 -3.07
C TYR A 88 3.42 3.09 -1.92
N SER A 89 3.63 2.10 -1.06
CA SER A 89 2.88 1.92 0.18
C SER A 89 3.73 2.32 1.40
N PRO A 90 3.41 3.48 2.04
CA PRO A 90 4.12 3.89 3.24
C PRO A 90 3.95 2.95 4.41
N VAL A 91 2.72 2.49 4.62
CA VAL A 91 2.41 1.56 5.71
C VAL A 91 3.15 0.23 5.56
N SER A 92 3.26 -0.28 4.32
CA SER A 92 4.00 -1.51 4.05
C SER A 92 5.47 -1.40 4.42
N LEU A 93 6.12 -0.34 3.96
CA LEU A 93 7.53 -0.09 4.25
C LEU A 93 7.76 0.17 5.75
N TYR A 94 6.82 0.86 6.40
CA TYR A 94 6.86 1.10 7.84
C TYR A 94 6.90 -0.22 8.63
N PHE A 95 6.01 -1.18 8.30
CA PHE A 95 6.00 -2.49 8.95
C PHE A 95 7.25 -3.31 8.64
N ALA A 96 7.73 -3.31 7.40
CA ALA A 96 8.96 -4.01 7.03
C ALA A 96 10.20 -3.48 7.79
N LEU A 97 10.34 -2.15 7.88
CA LEU A 97 11.40 -1.52 8.65
C LEU A 97 11.22 -1.69 10.16
N SER A 98 9.97 -1.77 10.66
CA SER A 98 9.71 -2.11 12.06
C SER A 98 10.15 -3.54 12.39
N MET A 99 9.87 -4.52 11.53
CA MET A 99 10.42 -5.87 11.69
C MET A 99 11.94 -5.85 11.75
N LEU A 100 12.59 -5.09 10.84
CA LEU A 100 14.04 -4.95 10.81
C LEU A 100 14.59 -4.31 12.10
N ALA A 101 13.92 -3.28 12.64
CA ALA A 101 14.30 -2.65 13.90
C ALA A 101 14.22 -3.63 15.08
N SER A 102 13.25 -4.56 15.08
CA SER A 102 13.11 -5.55 16.17
C SER A 102 14.20 -6.61 16.22
N ILE A 103 14.93 -6.80 15.13
CA ILE A 103 16.00 -7.81 15.00
C ILE A 103 17.40 -7.20 14.91
N THR A 104 17.52 -5.89 15.03
CA THR A 104 18.79 -5.16 14.97
C THR A 104 19.08 -4.45 16.30
N GLY A 105 20.36 -4.19 16.55
CA GLY A 105 20.85 -3.53 17.76
C GLY A 105 21.64 -2.26 17.47
N GLY A 106 22.05 -1.58 18.54
CA GLY A 106 23.01 -0.49 18.49
C GLY A 106 22.66 0.63 17.51
N ASP A 107 23.67 1.10 16.77
CA ASP A 107 23.51 2.19 15.79
C ASP A 107 22.60 1.80 14.61
N THR A 108 22.56 0.50 14.26
CA THR A 108 21.69 -0.01 13.19
C THR A 108 20.22 0.21 13.54
N GLN A 109 19.80 -0.21 14.73
CA GLN A 109 18.44 -0.01 15.21
C GLN A 109 18.10 1.47 15.36
N ALA A 110 19.02 2.26 15.93
CA ALA A 110 18.81 3.69 16.15
C ALA A 110 18.53 4.45 14.85
N GLN A 111 19.26 4.13 13.77
CA GLN A 111 19.03 4.73 12.45
C GLN A 111 17.66 4.35 11.87
N ILE A 112 17.24 3.09 12.02
CA ILE A 112 15.93 2.63 11.54
C ILE A 112 14.80 3.30 12.32
N LEU A 113 14.87 3.36 13.64
CA LEU A 113 13.87 4.02 14.49
C LEU A 113 13.79 5.53 14.18
N SER A 114 14.94 6.18 13.96
CA SER A 114 14.97 7.58 13.54
C SER A 114 14.29 7.79 12.19
N ALA A 115 14.53 6.91 11.21
CA ALA A 115 13.88 6.98 9.90
C ALA A 115 12.35 6.82 10.03
N LEU A 116 11.90 5.88 10.87
CA LEU A 116 10.48 5.65 11.19
C LEU A 116 9.83 6.77 12.00
N ALA A 117 10.61 7.73 12.53
CA ALA A 117 10.16 8.71 13.52
C ALA A 117 9.52 8.06 14.76
N SER A 118 10.10 6.92 15.18
CA SER A 118 9.62 6.00 16.22
C SER A 118 10.68 5.78 17.33
N ASP A 119 10.35 4.97 18.32
CA ASP A 119 11.20 4.50 19.42
C ASP A 119 10.91 3.03 19.75
N GLU A 120 11.68 2.46 20.68
CA GLU A 120 11.53 1.05 21.11
C GLU A 120 10.14 0.75 21.71
N ALA A 121 9.57 1.68 22.49
CA ALA A 121 8.27 1.49 23.11
C ALA A 121 7.13 1.46 22.08
N MET A 122 7.22 2.30 21.04
CA MET A 122 6.31 2.26 19.90
C MET A 122 6.51 1.01 19.04
N LEU A 123 7.77 0.56 18.91
CA LEU A 123 8.12 -0.65 18.15
C LEU A 123 7.45 -1.90 18.74
N GLU A 124 7.50 -2.08 20.07
CA GLU A 124 6.81 -3.17 20.78
C GLU A 124 5.28 -3.13 20.61
N ARG A 125 4.73 -1.96 20.27
CA ARG A 125 3.30 -1.75 20.06
C ARG A 125 2.89 -1.75 18.58
N THR A 126 3.80 -2.05 17.66
CA THR A 126 3.51 -2.10 16.21
C THR A 126 2.36 -3.05 15.89
N GLY A 127 2.20 -4.14 16.65
CA GLY A 127 1.05 -5.04 16.51
C GLY A 127 -0.31 -4.40 16.80
N ALA A 128 -0.39 -3.37 17.64
CA ALA A 128 -1.64 -2.62 17.85
C ALA A 128 -2.03 -1.82 16.61
N LEU A 129 -1.06 -1.15 15.97
CA LEU A 129 -1.26 -0.45 14.71
C LEU A 129 -1.68 -1.42 13.59
N TYR A 130 -1.04 -2.60 13.53
CA TYR A 130 -1.40 -3.66 12.61
C TYR A 130 -2.89 -4.07 12.76
N ARG A 131 -3.32 -4.40 13.98
CA ARG A 131 -4.70 -4.79 14.27
C ARG A 131 -5.70 -3.67 13.97
N PHE A 132 -5.31 -2.43 14.27
CA PHE A 132 -6.14 -1.27 13.98
C PHE A 132 -6.37 -1.06 12.49
N LEU A 133 -5.42 -1.41 11.63
CA LEU A 133 -5.55 -1.29 10.18
C LEU A 133 -6.22 -2.51 9.54
N TYR A 134 -6.09 -3.69 10.13
CA TYR A 134 -6.65 -4.92 9.57
C TYR A 134 -8.18 -4.86 9.43
N ARG A 135 -8.70 -5.10 8.22
CA ARG A 135 -10.15 -5.11 7.91
C ARG A 135 -10.49 -6.31 7.03
N ASP A 136 -11.60 -6.97 7.34
CA ASP A 136 -12.20 -8.02 6.52
C ASP A 136 -13.72 -7.93 6.64
N ASP A 137 -14.34 -7.11 5.81
CA ASP A 137 -15.79 -7.02 5.71
C ASP A 137 -16.25 -7.09 4.24
N GLU A 138 -17.57 -7.08 4.03
CA GLU A 138 -18.18 -7.21 2.69
C GLU A 138 -17.70 -6.13 1.71
N TYR A 139 -17.36 -4.94 2.22
CA TYR A 139 -17.10 -3.75 1.43
C TYR A 139 -15.65 -3.32 1.44
N THR A 140 -14.90 -3.68 2.48
CA THR A 140 -13.50 -3.33 2.68
C THR A 140 -12.69 -4.54 3.09
N ARG A 141 -11.58 -4.75 2.39
CA ARG A 141 -10.52 -5.65 2.82
C ARG A 141 -9.22 -4.88 2.87
N LEU A 142 -8.58 -4.88 4.04
CA LEU A 142 -7.24 -4.36 4.24
C LEU A 142 -6.44 -5.47 4.92
N PHE A 143 -5.75 -6.25 4.11
CA PHE A 143 -4.86 -7.30 4.58
C PHE A 143 -3.43 -6.81 4.51
N LEU A 144 -2.81 -6.83 5.68
CA LEU A 144 -1.38 -6.73 5.83
C LEU A 144 -0.87 -8.17 5.90
N ALA A 145 0.33 -8.44 5.39
CA ALA A 145 1.02 -9.68 5.69
C ALA A 145 2.52 -9.41 5.78
N ASN A 146 3.16 -10.04 6.73
CA ASN A 146 4.59 -9.91 7.00
C ASN A 146 5.22 -11.29 6.89
N SER A 147 6.42 -11.36 6.33
CA SER A 147 7.22 -12.58 6.37
C SER A 147 8.72 -12.30 6.43
N ALA A 148 9.43 -13.19 7.10
CA ALA A 148 10.88 -13.26 7.12
C ALA A 148 11.32 -14.60 6.54
N TRP A 149 12.16 -14.54 5.52
CA TRP A 149 12.70 -15.69 4.81
C TRP A 149 14.17 -15.78 5.13
N MET A 150 14.58 -16.89 5.74
CA MET A 150 15.92 -17.04 6.28
C MET A 150 16.60 -18.25 5.66
N GLU A 151 17.89 -18.11 5.35
CA GLU A 151 18.69 -19.23 4.89
C GLU A 151 18.71 -20.31 5.98
N LYS A 152 18.45 -21.57 5.60
CA LYS A 152 18.32 -22.70 6.54
C LYS A 152 19.53 -22.83 7.46
N SER A 153 20.73 -22.53 6.95
CA SER A 153 21.97 -22.58 7.74
C SER A 153 22.03 -21.54 8.87
N VAL A 154 21.33 -20.41 8.73
CA VAL A 154 21.25 -19.32 9.70
C VAL A 154 20.04 -19.48 10.62
N ALA A 155 18.89 -19.91 10.09
CA ALA A 155 17.65 -20.02 10.86
C ALA A 155 17.77 -20.88 12.14
N GLY A 156 18.63 -21.90 12.11
CA GLY A 156 18.88 -22.79 13.25
C GLY A 156 19.78 -22.20 14.35
N THR A 157 20.51 -21.11 14.08
CA THR A 157 21.40 -20.44 15.03
C THR A 157 20.81 -19.13 15.58
N CYS A 158 19.70 -18.67 15.02
CA CYS A 158 18.99 -17.47 15.47
C CYS A 158 18.40 -17.61 16.89
N ASN A 159 18.36 -16.47 17.58
CA ASN A 159 17.67 -16.26 18.84
C ASN A 159 16.16 -16.50 18.68
N GLN A 160 15.66 -17.54 19.35
CA GLN A 160 14.27 -17.97 19.24
C GLN A 160 13.28 -16.96 19.85
N ASP A 161 13.70 -16.17 20.84
CA ASP A 161 12.85 -15.12 21.41
C ASP A 161 12.64 -14.00 20.39
N ALA A 162 13.70 -13.57 19.69
CA ALA A 162 13.61 -12.57 18.62
C ALA A 162 12.71 -13.05 17.45
N LEU A 163 12.80 -14.34 17.09
CA LEU A 163 11.90 -14.94 16.11
C LEU A 163 10.45 -14.96 16.61
N THR A 164 10.24 -15.31 17.88
CA THR A 164 8.91 -15.30 18.49
C THR A 164 8.31 -13.90 18.49
N ASP A 165 9.10 -12.87 18.79
CA ASP A 165 8.68 -11.47 18.77
C ASP A 165 8.30 -11.00 17.36
N LEU A 166 9.05 -11.40 16.32
CA LEU A 166 8.65 -11.16 14.93
C LEU A 166 7.25 -11.75 14.63
N ALA A 167 7.01 -12.99 15.05
CA ALA A 167 5.73 -13.66 14.82
C ALA A 167 4.58 -13.03 15.64
N GLN A 168 4.81 -12.63 16.89
CA GLN A 168 3.76 -12.18 17.81
C GLN A 168 3.49 -10.68 17.76
N ILE A 169 4.53 -9.85 17.60
CA ILE A 169 4.40 -8.39 17.56
C ILE A 169 4.12 -7.92 16.14
N HIS A 170 4.81 -8.50 15.15
CA HIS A 170 4.72 -8.06 13.76
C HIS A 170 3.86 -8.97 12.87
N TYR A 171 3.28 -10.05 13.41
CA TYR A 171 2.51 -11.02 12.62
C TYR A 171 3.31 -11.59 11.45
N ALA A 172 4.63 -11.72 11.63
CA ALA A 172 5.52 -12.18 10.57
C ALA A 172 5.57 -13.71 10.50
N GLU A 173 5.30 -14.28 9.33
CA GLU A 173 5.57 -15.69 9.07
C GLU A 173 7.06 -15.92 8.82
N LEU A 174 7.61 -17.00 9.35
CA LEU A 174 9.05 -17.23 9.39
C LEU A 174 9.41 -18.46 8.57
N PHE A 175 9.98 -18.28 7.39
CA PHE A 175 10.24 -19.37 6.46
C PHE A 175 11.73 -19.70 6.38
N PRO A 176 12.14 -20.94 6.71
CA PRO A 176 13.51 -21.39 6.48
C PRO A 176 13.62 -21.91 5.03
N VAL A 177 14.40 -21.24 4.20
CA VAL A 177 14.56 -21.53 2.78
C VAL A 177 15.99 -21.78 2.38
N ASP A 178 16.17 -22.34 1.18
CA ASP A 178 17.44 -22.38 0.49
C ASP A 178 17.39 -21.34 -0.63
N PHE A 179 18.11 -20.23 -0.48
CA PHE A 179 18.09 -19.13 -1.45
C PHE A 179 18.79 -19.47 -2.77
N GLN A 180 19.48 -20.61 -2.87
CA GLN A 180 20.09 -21.08 -4.11
C GLN A 180 19.10 -21.83 -5.02
N ASP A 181 17.91 -22.16 -4.51
CA ASP A 181 16.88 -22.96 -5.21
C ASP A 181 15.55 -22.18 -5.34
N ALA A 182 14.41 -22.87 -5.22
CA ALA A 182 13.06 -22.34 -5.45
C ALA A 182 12.55 -21.29 -4.42
N ALA A 183 13.42 -20.62 -3.66
CA ALA A 183 13.03 -19.59 -2.69
C ALA A 183 12.27 -18.45 -3.36
N GLY A 184 12.74 -17.96 -4.52
CA GLY A 184 12.08 -16.90 -5.28
C GLY A 184 10.65 -17.27 -5.73
N GLU A 185 10.44 -18.53 -6.11
CA GLU A 185 9.11 -19.04 -6.50
C GLU A 185 8.18 -19.16 -5.28
N ALA A 186 8.66 -19.73 -4.17
CA ALA A 186 7.90 -19.83 -2.92
C ALA A 186 7.51 -18.45 -2.37
N MET A 187 8.44 -17.48 -2.43
CA MET A 187 8.17 -16.09 -2.05
C MET A 187 7.12 -15.44 -2.97
N GLY A 188 7.21 -15.66 -4.29
CA GLY A 188 6.20 -15.19 -5.24
C GLY A 188 4.81 -15.78 -4.97
N GLN A 189 4.72 -17.07 -4.66
CA GLN A 189 3.46 -17.72 -4.27
C GLN A 189 2.90 -17.15 -2.96
N TRP A 190 3.75 -16.91 -1.96
CA TRP A 190 3.35 -16.26 -0.71
C TRP A 190 2.82 -14.84 -0.95
N VAL A 191 3.50 -14.05 -1.80
CA VAL A 191 3.02 -12.73 -2.22
C VAL A 191 1.67 -12.84 -2.91
N SER A 192 1.51 -13.78 -3.84
CA SER A 192 0.26 -13.98 -4.59
C SER A 192 -0.91 -14.28 -3.67
N GLN A 193 -0.72 -15.21 -2.74
CA GLN A 193 -1.75 -15.59 -1.77
C GLN A 193 -2.17 -14.40 -0.90
N ASN A 194 -1.20 -13.61 -0.41
CA ASN A 194 -1.44 -12.46 0.46
C ASN A 194 -1.88 -11.18 -0.28
N THR A 195 -1.92 -11.22 -1.61
CA THR A 195 -2.36 -10.10 -2.48
C THR A 195 -3.54 -10.47 -3.36
N ASN A 196 -4.22 -11.57 -3.03
CA ASN A 196 -5.38 -12.09 -3.76
C ASN A 196 -5.10 -12.33 -5.26
N GLY A 197 -3.86 -12.69 -5.60
CA GLY A 197 -3.42 -12.95 -6.96
C GLY A 197 -3.07 -11.72 -7.80
N LEU A 198 -3.16 -10.50 -7.23
CA LEU A 198 -2.80 -9.27 -7.96
C LEU A 198 -1.29 -9.16 -8.20
N LEU A 199 -0.49 -9.69 -7.29
CA LEU A 199 0.96 -9.84 -7.41
C LEU A 199 1.30 -11.34 -7.39
N GLY A 200 2.55 -11.71 -7.65
CA GLY A 200 2.96 -13.11 -7.51
C GLY A 200 3.88 -13.69 -8.57
N GLU A 201 4.57 -12.85 -9.36
CA GLU A 201 5.69 -13.33 -10.15
C GLU A 201 6.83 -13.83 -9.24
N ALA A 202 7.67 -14.73 -9.78
CA ALA A 202 8.80 -15.25 -9.02
C ALA A 202 9.81 -14.13 -8.70
N LEU A 203 10.16 -14.00 -7.43
CA LEU A 203 11.07 -12.95 -6.99
C LEU A 203 12.52 -13.30 -7.31
N GLN A 204 13.26 -12.32 -7.84
CA GLN A 204 14.69 -12.48 -8.15
C GLN A 204 15.55 -12.37 -6.88
N VAL A 205 15.94 -13.50 -6.29
CA VAL A 205 16.76 -13.54 -5.08
C VAL A 205 18.23 -13.84 -5.38
N SER A 206 19.15 -13.23 -4.61
CA SER A 206 20.57 -13.58 -4.70
C SER A 206 20.82 -14.89 -3.94
N PRO A 207 21.60 -15.84 -4.49
CA PRO A 207 22.02 -17.04 -3.76
C PRO A 207 22.78 -16.76 -2.45
N GLU A 208 23.32 -15.55 -2.28
CA GLU A 208 24.05 -15.10 -1.08
C GLU A 208 23.12 -14.47 -0.03
N THR A 209 21.81 -14.43 -0.28
CA THR A 209 20.83 -13.86 0.65
C THR A 209 20.76 -14.73 1.90
N LEU A 210 20.86 -14.11 3.08
CA LEU A 210 20.73 -14.79 4.36
C LEU A 210 19.39 -14.49 5.05
N LEU A 211 18.83 -13.30 4.78
CA LEU A 211 17.56 -12.85 5.32
C LEU A 211 16.86 -11.96 4.28
N SER A 212 15.58 -12.23 4.02
CA SER A 212 14.69 -11.36 3.25
C SER A 212 13.43 -11.07 4.06
N LEU A 213 13.14 -9.79 4.29
CA LEU A 213 11.90 -9.36 4.94
C LEU A 213 10.93 -8.86 3.87
N LEU A 214 9.69 -9.37 3.89
CA LEU A 214 8.63 -8.94 3.00
C LEU A 214 7.45 -8.43 3.81
N ASN A 215 6.83 -7.38 3.29
CA ASN A 215 5.51 -6.96 3.67
C ASN A 215 4.64 -6.85 2.41
N THR A 216 3.40 -7.28 2.48
CA THR A 216 2.37 -7.01 1.47
C THR A 216 1.20 -6.27 2.08
N VAL A 217 0.58 -5.41 1.27
CA VAL A 217 -0.66 -4.71 1.59
C VAL A 217 -1.65 -4.96 0.47
N TYR A 218 -2.71 -5.69 0.76
CA TYR A 218 -3.87 -5.78 -0.11
C TYR A 218 -4.94 -4.85 0.43
N PHE A 219 -5.34 -3.87 -0.39
CA PHE A 219 -6.43 -2.97 -0.05
C PHE A 219 -7.49 -3.00 -1.12
N ARG A 220 -8.73 -3.15 -0.67
CA ARG A 220 -9.93 -3.09 -1.47
C ARG A 220 -11.00 -2.35 -0.68
N SER A 221 -11.60 -1.32 -1.27
CA SER A 221 -12.77 -0.64 -0.71
C SER A 221 -13.60 0.01 -1.81
N GLU A 222 -14.92 -0.07 -1.68
CA GLU A 222 -15.83 0.60 -2.61
C GLU A 222 -15.89 2.11 -2.37
N TRP A 223 -16.25 2.87 -3.41
CA TRP A 223 -16.63 4.27 -3.22
C TRP A 223 -17.85 4.35 -2.32
N MET A 224 -17.86 5.30 -1.38
CA MET A 224 -19.07 5.62 -0.61
C MET A 224 -20.20 6.08 -1.55
N SER A 225 -19.83 6.78 -2.62
CA SER A 225 -20.71 7.15 -3.71
C SER A 225 -19.99 6.86 -5.02
N ALA A 226 -20.39 5.78 -5.69
CA ALA A 226 -19.78 5.32 -6.93
C ALA A 226 -19.88 6.33 -8.08
N PHE A 227 -19.02 6.15 -9.08
CA PHE A 227 -19.20 6.78 -10.39
C PHE A 227 -20.29 6.00 -11.16
N GLN A 228 -21.05 6.70 -12.00
CA GLN A 228 -21.99 6.03 -12.89
C GLN A 228 -21.23 5.49 -14.10
N GLU A 229 -21.30 4.18 -14.35
CA GLU A 229 -20.66 3.55 -15.52
C GLU A 229 -21.09 4.21 -16.84
N SER A 230 -22.35 4.67 -16.94
CA SER A 230 -22.86 5.37 -18.11
C SER A 230 -22.26 6.77 -18.32
N ALA A 231 -21.61 7.33 -17.30
CA ALA A 231 -20.91 8.60 -17.38
C ALA A 231 -19.42 8.42 -17.71
N THR A 232 -18.90 7.18 -17.74
CA THR A 232 -17.55 6.90 -18.21
C THR A 232 -17.45 7.15 -19.71
N ALA A 233 -16.45 7.90 -20.13
CA ALA A 233 -16.26 8.27 -21.53
C ALA A 233 -14.77 8.28 -21.92
N PRO A 234 -14.43 7.90 -23.16
CA PRO A 234 -13.07 7.97 -23.64
C PRO A 234 -12.59 9.43 -23.70
N GLY A 235 -11.31 9.64 -23.44
CA GLY A 235 -10.66 10.93 -23.54
C GLY A 235 -9.15 10.81 -23.73
N VAL A 236 -8.53 11.97 -23.93
CA VAL A 236 -7.07 12.10 -24.01
C VAL A 236 -6.51 12.34 -22.63
N PHE A 237 -5.45 11.60 -22.29
CA PHE A 237 -4.52 11.93 -21.21
C PHE A 237 -3.21 12.43 -21.82
N HIS A 238 -2.76 13.61 -21.39
CA HIS A 238 -1.51 14.24 -21.78
C HIS A 238 -0.39 13.72 -20.88
N ASN A 239 0.43 12.80 -21.39
CA ASN A 239 1.49 12.15 -20.63
C ASN A 239 2.60 13.14 -20.23
N GLY A 240 3.32 12.82 -19.16
CA GLY A 240 4.41 13.66 -18.63
C GLY A 240 5.62 13.82 -19.55
N ASP A 241 5.75 12.97 -20.57
CA ASP A 241 6.75 13.09 -21.64
C ASP A 241 6.28 13.94 -22.84
N GLY A 242 5.04 14.45 -22.80
CA GLY A 242 4.40 15.24 -23.84
C GLY A 242 3.65 14.42 -24.90
N THR A 243 3.61 13.09 -24.79
CA THR A 243 2.77 12.25 -25.65
C THR A 243 1.32 12.24 -25.19
N GLU A 244 0.43 11.65 -25.99
CA GLU A 244 -1.00 11.53 -25.67
C GLU A 244 -1.40 10.05 -25.67
N SER A 245 -2.19 9.67 -24.66
CA SER A 245 -2.80 8.34 -24.54
C SER A 245 -4.33 8.47 -24.54
N GLN A 246 -5.01 7.51 -25.15
CA GLN A 246 -6.47 7.39 -25.04
C GLN A 246 -6.80 6.51 -23.84
N CYS A 247 -7.69 6.95 -22.96
CA CYS A 247 -8.18 6.14 -21.85
C CYS A 247 -9.62 6.50 -21.50
N ASP A 248 -10.26 5.61 -20.76
CA ASP A 248 -11.60 5.85 -20.22
C ASP A 248 -11.51 6.71 -18.97
N PHE A 249 -12.29 7.79 -18.94
CA PHE A 249 -12.43 8.68 -17.80
C PHE A 249 -13.78 8.50 -17.13
N MET A 250 -13.75 8.25 -15.84
CA MET A 250 -14.91 8.27 -14.95
C MET A 250 -15.25 9.73 -14.64
N ASN A 251 -16.50 10.12 -14.89
CA ASN A 251 -16.96 11.50 -14.72
C ASN A 251 -17.98 11.61 -13.60
N LYS A 252 -17.84 12.63 -12.76
CA LYS A 252 -18.77 12.91 -11.67
C LYS A 252 -18.75 14.38 -11.29
N THR A 253 -19.93 14.92 -10.98
CA THR A 253 -20.06 16.22 -10.31
C THR A 253 -20.67 15.99 -8.94
N MET A 254 -20.13 16.63 -7.92
CA MET A 254 -20.62 16.52 -6.55
C MET A 254 -20.38 17.82 -5.77
N ASP A 255 -21.15 18.07 -4.72
CA ASP A 255 -20.81 19.11 -3.76
C ASP A 255 -19.76 18.59 -2.78
N GLY A 256 -18.75 19.40 -2.48
CA GLY A 256 -17.69 18.99 -1.56
C GLY A 256 -16.71 20.10 -1.19
N SER A 257 -15.90 19.80 -0.18
CA SER A 257 -14.74 20.62 0.15
C SER A 257 -13.60 20.33 -0.82
N PHE A 258 -12.84 21.36 -1.16
CA PHE A 258 -11.62 21.24 -1.94
C PHE A 258 -10.51 22.13 -1.38
N PHE A 259 -9.29 21.82 -1.76
CA PHE A 259 -8.11 22.63 -1.50
C PHE A 259 -7.58 23.17 -2.83
N ARG A 260 -7.20 24.44 -2.86
CA ARG A 260 -6.55 25.06 -4.02
C ARG A 260 -5.51 26.07 -3.55
N ASN A 261 -4.31 25.95 -4.08
CA ASN A 261 -3.28 26.99 -4.00
C ASN A 261 -2.57 27.13 -5.35
N ASP A 262 -1.49 27.90 -5.39
CA ASP A 262 -0.69 28.12 -6.61
C ASP A 262 0.04 26.85 -7.11
N VAL A 263 0.12 25.81 -6.28
CA VAL A 263 0.87 24.57 -6.58
C VAL A 263 -0.04 23.45 -7.08
N PHE A 264 -1.22 23.27 -6.47
CA PHE A 264 -2.15 22.21 -6.86
C PHE A 264 -3.60 22.49 -6.42
N THR A 265 -4.52 21.77 -7.04
CA THR A 265 -5.90 21.60 -6.58
C THR A 265 -6.09 20.16 -6.08
N ALA A 266 -6.78 19.97 -4.97
CA ALA A 266 -7.07 18.66 -4.40
C ALA A 266 -8.52 18.52 -3.94
N ALA A 267 -9.05 17.31 -4.07
CA ALA A 267 -10.33 16.91 -3.54
C ALA A 267 -10.29 15.43 -3.12
N SER A 268 -11.07 15.09 -2.10
CA SER A 268 -11.16 13.74 -1.57
C SER A 268 -12.47 13.08 -1.94
N LEU A 269 -12.41 11.82 -2.36
CA LEU A 269 -13.55 10.93 -2.50
C LEU A 269 -13.54 9.91 -1.36
N SER A 270 -14.64 9.85 -0.61
CA SER A 270 -14.81 8.87 0.46
C SER A 270 -14.96 7.46 -0.10
N LEU A 271 -14.25 6.53 0.52
CA LEU A 271 -14.50 5.11 0.38
C LEU A 271 -15.46 4.66 1.49
N LYS A 272 -15.99 3.44 1.41
CA LYS A 272 -16.72 2.84 2.54
C LYS A 272 -15.83 2.71 3.78
N SER A 273 -14.52 2.55 3.59
CA SER A 273 -13.51 2.68 4.64
C SER A 273 -12.32 3.50 4.14
N GLY A 274 -12.15 4.69 4.70
CA GLY A 274 -11.09 5.62 4.31
C GLY A 274 -11.47 6.54 3.14
N ALA A 275 -10.47 7.01 2.40
CA ALA A 275 -10.67 7.94 1.30
C ALA A 275 -9.51 7.92 0.29
N VAL A 276 -9.79 8.41 -0.92
CA VAL A 276 -8.78 8.75 -1.92
C VAL A 276 -8.76 10.26 -2.10
N THR A 277 -7.60 10.89 -1.87
CA THR A 277 -7.38 12.30 -2.19
C THR A 277 -6.63 12.40 -3.51
N PHE A 278 -7.24 13.04 -4.51
CA PHE A 278 -6.57 13.37 -5.77
C PHE A 278 -5.92 14.75 -5.67
N LEU A 279 -4.75 14.89 -6.29
CA LEU A 279 -3.97 16.12 -6.36
C LEU A 279 -3.58 16.39 -7.80
N LEU A 280 -4.11 17.46 -8.36
CA LEU A 280 -3.78 17.95 -9.69
C LEU A 280 -2.80 19.12 -9.55
N PRO A 281 -1.50 18.95 -9.91
CA PRO A 281 -0.55 20.06 -9.99
C PRO A 281 -1.08 21.20 -10.85
N GLY A 282 -0.69 22.44 -10.56
CA GLY A 282 -0.97 23.61 -11.39
C GLY A 282 -0.39 23.47 -12.80
N GLU A 283 -0.79 24.32 -13.73
CA GLU A 283 -0.25 24.28 -15.09
C GLU A 283 1.27 24.49 -15.09
N GLY A 284 2.00 23.67 -15.86
CA GLY A 284 3.47 23.70 -15.92
C GLY A 284 4.18 23.13 -14.69
N LEU A 285 3.44 22.73 -13.64
CA LEU A 285 3.98 22.05 -12.46
C LEU A 285 3.85 20.54 -12.59
N ARG A 286 4.73 19.84 -11.89
CA ARG A 286 4.84 18.38 -11.90
C ARG A 286 4.40 17.81 -10.55
N PRO A 287 4.09 16.51 -10.49
CA PRO A 287 3.86 15.82 -9.24
C PRO A 287 4.95 16.03 -8.16
N SER A 288 6.22 16.08 -8.56
CA SER A 288 7.33 16.32 -7.63
C SER A 288 7.32 17.72 -7.01
N ASP A 289 6.77 18.72 -7.69
CA ASP A 289 6.64 20.07 -7.16
C ASP A 289 5.57 20.12 -6.04
N VAL A 290 4.54 19.26 -6.11
CA VAL A 290 3.57 19.04 -5.03
C VAL A 290 4.23 18.39 -3.81
N LEU A 291 5.03 17.33 -4.01
CA LEU A 291 5.78 16.65 -2.93
C LEU A 291 6.75 17.59 -2.21
N ALA A 292 7.36 18.53 -2.93
CA ALA A 292 8.27 19.53 -2.38
C ALA A 292 7.54 20.69 -1.68
N SER A 293 6.22 20.82 -1.86
CA SER A 293 5.46 21.94 -1.32
C SER A 293 5.26 21.86 0.21
N PRO A 294 5.08 23.01 0.89
CA PRO A 294 4.77 23.02 2.32
C PRO A 294 3.45 22.32 2.66
N SER A 295 2.49 22.29 1.73
CA SER A 295 1.18 21.66 1.92
C SER A 295 1.22 20.13 1.88
N TRP A 296 2.32 19.53 1.39
CA TRP A 296 2.46 18.06 1.33
C TRP A 296 2.35 17.39 2.70
N GLU A 297 2.96 17.99 3.72
CA GLU A 297 2.95 17.41 5.06
C GLU A 297 1.54 17.40 5.65
N ALA A 298 0.85 18.55 5.60
CA ALA A 298 -0.54 18.66 6.05
C ALA A 298 -1.45 17.71 5.28
N LEU A 299 -1.25 17.56 3.98
CA LEU A 299 -1.98 16.59 3.17
C LEU A 299 -1.80 15.16 3.69
N VAL A 300 -0.57 14.65 3.75
CA VAL A 300 -0.32 13.24 4.12
C VAL A 300 -0.86 12.93 5.52
N LYS A 301 -0.72 13.88 6.45
CA LYS A 301 -1.23 13.79 7.83
C LYS A 301 -2.75 13.97 7.98
N ASP A 302 -3.48 14.19 6.87
CA ASP A 302 -4.92 14.47 6.87
C ASP A 302 -5.30 15.73 7.67
N GLN A 303 -4.44 16.75 7.60
CA GLN A 303 -4.53 18.04 8.27
C GLN A 303 -4.65 19.20 7.26
N LEU A 304 -4.86 18.91 5.98
CA LEU A 304 -4.99 19.92 4.95
C LEU A 304 -6.36 20.59 5.04
N GLU A 305 -6.38 21.83 5.52
CA GLU A 305 -7.60 22.63 5.64
C GLU A 305 -8.16 22.98 4.26
N SER A 306 -9.47 22.85 4.07
CA SER A 306 -10.11 23.24 2.81
C SER A 306 -10.02 24.75 2.58
N THR A 307 -9.84 25.13 1.32
CA THR A 307 -9.83 26.54 0.91
C THR A 307 -11.20 26.98 0.40
N GLY A 308 -12.09 26.03 0.11
CA GLY A 308 -13.43 26.28 -0.38
C GLY A 308 -14.34 25.07 -0.23
N TYR A 309 -15.65 25.34 -0.36
CA TYR A 309 -16.70 24.34 -0.45
C TYR A 309 -17.61 24.72 -1.63
N GLY A 310 -17.85 23.78 -2.53
CA GLY A 310 -18.78 23.99 -3.62
C GLY A 310 -18.84 22.83 -4.60
N GLU A 311 -19.19 23.13 -5.85
CA GLU A 311 -19.31 22.10 -6.87
C GLU A 311 -17.91 21.61 -7.29
N VAL A 312 -17.66 20.32 -7.17
CA VAL A 312 -16.43 19.65 -7.60
C VAL A 312 -16.73 18.80 -8.83
N VAL A 313 -16.14 19.19 -9.96
CA VAL A 313 -16.20 18.46 -11.23
C VAL A 313 -14.98 17.55 -11.32
N LEU A 314 -15.22 16.25 -11.33
CA LEU A 314 -14.21 15.19 -11.36
C LEU A 314 -14.21 14.49 -12.70
N LYS A 315 -13.03 14.42 -13.32
CA LYS A 315 -12.75 13.54 -14.46
C LYS A 315 -11.50 12.74 -14.11
N VAL A 316 -11.69 11.47 -13.78
CA VAL A 316 -10.63 10.59 -13.25
C VAL A 316 -10.41 9.43 -14.22
N PRO A 317 -9.18 9.20 -14.73
CA PRO A 317 -8.92 8.07 -15.59
C PRO A 317 -9.08 6.76 -14.80
N LYS A 318 -9.58 5.71 -15.45
CA LYS A 318 -9.51 4.35 -14.87
C LYS A 318 -8.04 3.96 -14.75
N LEU A 319 -7.65 3.43 -13.59
CA LEU A 319 -6.25 3.04 -13.33
C LEU A 319 -6.17 1.53 -13.17
N ASP A 320 -5.20 0.93 -13.85
CA ASP A 320 -4.82 -0.47 -13.64
C ASP A 320 -3.33 -0.59 -13.93
N TYR A 321 -2.52 -0.65 -12.87
CA TYR A 321 -1.07 -0.80 -13.01
C TYR A 321 -0.44 -1.34 -11.72
N SER A 322 0.75 -1.91 -11.89
CA SER A 322 1.64 -2.29 -10.80
C SER A 322 2.95 -1.52 -10.87
N ASP A 323 3.64 -1.45 -9.74
CA ASP A 323 4.97 -0.88 -9.61
C ASP A 323 5.83 -1.79 -8.73
N SER A 324 7.12 -1.88 -9.07
CA SER A 324 8.12 -2.62 -8.32
C SER A 324 9.27 -1.68 -8.01
N LEU A 325 9.46 -1.40 -6.73
CA LEU A 325 10.42 -0.43 -6.23
C LEU A 325 11.57 -1.13 -5.52
N ASP A 326 12.80 -0.89 -5.98
CA ASP A 326 14.00 -1.08 -5.15
C ASP A 326 14.19 0.16 -4.26
N LEU A 327 14.08 -0.05 -2.96
CA LEU A 327 14.05 0.97 -1.94
C LEU A 327 15.35 1.03 -1.12
N LEU A 328 16.39 0.26 -1.49
CA LEU A 328 17.66 0.26 -0.75
C LEU A 328 18.27 1.67 -0.71
N ASP A 329 18.39 2.33 -1.85
CA ASP A 329 18.96 3.68 -1.94
C ASP A 329 18.05 4.73 -1.28
N ALA A 330 16.74 4.52 -1.34
CA ALA A 330 15.79 5.38 -0.65
C ALA A 330 15.91 5.26 0.88
N ALA A 331 16.06 4.03 1.40
CA ALA A 331 16.28 3.79 2.82
C ALA A 331 17.61 4.39 3.30
N LYS A 332 18.67 4.32 2.49
CA LYS A 332 19.93 5.05 2.72
C LYS A 332 19.73 6.55 2.79
N ALA A 333 18.98 7.12 1.85
CA ALA A 333 18.66 8.54 1.83
C ALA A 333 17.76 8.97 3.02
N LEU A 334 17.01 8.03 3.61
CA LEU A 334 16.28 8.23 4.87
C LEU A 334 17.16 8.12 6.12
N GLY A 335 18.45 7.82 5.98
CA GLY A 335 19.43 7.79 7.06
C GLY A 335 19.78 6.39 7.57
N ILE A 336 19.22 5.33 7.00
CA ILE A 336 19.55 3.95 7.34
C ILE A 336 20.81 3.56 6.57
N GLN A 337 21.97 3.55 7.22
CA GLN A 337 23.26 3.26 6.57
C GLN A 337 23.84 1.95 7.09
N ALA A 338 23.89 1.80 8.42
CA ALA A 338 24.55 0.67 9.07
C ALA A 338 23.92 -0.68 8.69
N ALA A 339 22.60 -0.74 8.53
CA ALA A 339 21.88 -1.97 8.14
C ALA A 339 22.35 -2.56 6.79
N PHE A 340 22.94 -1.74 5.91
CA PHE A 340 23.37 -2.12 4.57
C PHE A 340 24.89 -2.34 4.46
N ASP A 341 25.64 -2.11 5.54
CA ASP A 341 27.09 -2.28 5.59
C ASP A 341 27.43 -3.59 6.32
N PRO A 342 28.02 -4.59 5.64
CA PRO A 342 28.39 -5.86 6.26
C PRO A 342 29.33 -5.74 7.48
N MET A 343 30.04 -4.62 7.63
CA MET A 343 30.94 -4.38 8.76
C MET A 343 30.31 -3.59 9.91
N ALA A 344 29.19 -2.89 9.67
CA ALA A 344 28.54 -2.04 10.66
C ALA A 344 27.15 -2.55 11.09
N ALA A 345 26.52 -3.41 10.26
CA ALA A 345 25.21 -3.98 10.54
C ALA A 345 25.25 -4.81 11.82
N ASP A 346 24.40 -4.43 12.78
CA ASP A 346 24.28 -5.11 14.06
C ASP A 346 22.98 -5.90 14.12
N PHE A 347 23.08 -7.19 13.78
CA PHE A 347 22.00 -8.17 13.93
C PHE A 347 22.21 -9.07 15.15
N SER A 348 23.08 -8.68 16.09
CA SER A 348 23.35 -9.49 17.29
C SER A 348 22.11 -9.83 18.13
N PRO A 349 21.01 -9.04 18.14
CA PRO A 349 19.76 -9.47 18.79
C PRO A 349 19.11 -10.70 18.14
N LEU A 350 19.28 -10.87 16.83
CA LEU A 350 18.76 -12.00 16.06
C LEU A 350 19.74 -13.17 15.96
N CYS A 351 20.97 -12.93 15.50
CA CYS A 351 21.93 -13.99 15.25
C CYS A 351 23.37 -13.52 15.51
N SER A 352 24.22 -14.46 15.93
CA SER A 352 25.65 -14.21 16.08
C SER A 352 26.41 -14.18 14.75
N ASP A 353 25.83 -14.79 13.71
CA ASP A 353 26.40 -14.74 12.37
C ASP A 353 26.29 -13.31 11.80
N PRO A 354 27.30 -12.84 11.04
CA PRO A 354 27.26 -11.51 10.45
C PRO A 354 26.18 -11.45 9.36
N LEU A 355 25.16 -10.63 9.60
CA LEU A 355 24.05 -10.38 8.67
C LEU A 355 24.02 -8.90 8.28
N PHE A 356 23.54 -8.62 7.07
CA PHE A 356 23.24 -7.27 6.59
C PHE A 356 22.08 -7.34 5.61
N VAL A 357 21.38 -6.21 5.41
CA VAL A 357 20.29 -6.12 4.43
C VAL A 357 20.90 -5.91 3.04
N SER A 358 20.62 -6.83 2.13
CA SER A 358 21.11 -6.77 0.74
C SER A 358 20.12 -6.11 -0.22
N ALA A 359 18.82 -6.11 0.10
CA ALA A 359 17.78 -5.49 -0.72
C ALA A 359 16.56 -5.10 0.13
N ILE A 360 15.86 -4.04 -0.27
CA ILE A 360 14.50 -3.72 0.18
C ILE A 360 13.67 -3.55 -1.08
N ARG A 361 12.67 -4.40 -1.28
CA ARG A 361 11.79 -4.32 -2.43
C ARG A 361 10.35 -4.18 -1.99
N GLN A 362 9.62 -3.34 -2.71
CA GLN A 362 8.19 -3.20 -2.53
C GLN A 362 7.50 -3.34 -3.88
N GLU A 363 6.57 -4.27 -3.95
CA GLU A 363 5.65 -4.39 -5.08
C GLU A 363 4.29 -3.86 -4.64
N SER A 364 3.62 -3.16 -5.53
CA SER A 364 2.29 -2.63 -5.29
C SER A 364 1.49 -2.69 -6.58
N ALA A 365 0.21 -3.03 -6.47
CA ALA A 365 -0.73 -3.01 -7.57
C ALA A 365 -1.92 -2.14 -7.19
N LEU A 366 -2.49 -1.45 -8.17
CA LEU A 366 -3.68 -0.63 -8.01
C LEU A 366 -4.62 -0.85 -9.19
N THR A 367 -5.87 -1.14 -8.86
CA THR A 367 -7.00 -1.01 -9.78
C THR A 367 -7.99 0.00 -9.20
N MET A 368 -8.41 0.96 -10.02
CA MET A 368 -9.38 1.99 -9.66
C MET A 368 -10.40 2.16 -10.79
N ASP A 369 -11.66 1.89 -10.47
CA ASP A 369 -12.77 1.89 -11.42
C ASP A 369 -14.02 2.57 -10.83
N GLU A 370 -15.14 2.49 -11.55
CA GLU A 370 -16.38 3.18 -11.22
C GLU A 370 -16.97 2.75 -9.87
N LYS A 371 -16.64 1.53 -9.41
CA LYS A 371 -17.20 0.92 -8.21
C LYS A 371 -16.35 1.19 -6.98
N GLY A 372 -15.04 1.37 -7.16
CA GLY A 372 -14.13 1.66 -6.07
C GLY A 372 -12.69 1.34 -6.40
N VAL A 373 -11.99 1.02 -5.32
CA VAL A 373 -10.76 0.24 -5.34
C VAL A 373 -11.21 -1.21 -5.09
N GLU A 374 -11.71 -1.89 -6.14
CA GLU A 374 -12.27 -3.28 -6.24
C GLU A 374 -13.60 -3.64 -5.46
N ALA A 375 -14.57 -4.38 -6.06
CA ALA A 375 -16.05 -4.05 -5.99
C ALA A 375 -17.19 -5.10 -5.70
N ALA A 376 -18.38 -4.73 -5.14
CA ALA A 376 -19.80 -4.77 -5.68
C ALA A 376 -21.00 -4.41 -4.71
N SER A 377 -21.80 -3.34 -4.99
CA SER A 377 -23.30 -3.21 -5.08
C SER A 377 -23.79 -1.75 -4.92
N TYR A 378 -25.06 -1.40 -5.27
CA TYR A 378 -25.57 0.00 -5.32
C TYR A 378 -26.69 0.30 -4.31
N THR A 379 -26.76 1.56 -3.82
CA THR A 379 -27.93 2.15 -3.12
C THR A 379 -28.09 3.61 -3.57
N GLN A 380 -29.30 4.02 -3.95
CA GLN A 380 -29.64 5.38 -4.39
C GLN A 380 -30.25 6.18 -3.24
N ILE A 381 -29.72 7.37 -2.97
CA ILE A 381 -30.31 8.35 -2.05
C ILE A 381 -30.44 9.68 -2.80
N ASP A 382 -31.67 10.16 -2.98
CA ASP A 382 -31.97 11.47 -3.55
C ASP A 382 -32.08 12.51 -2.42
N VAL A 383 -31.34 13.61 -2.51
CA VAL A 383 -31.41 14.74 -1.56
C VAL A 383 -31.83 16.00 -2.31
N ALA A 384 -32.79 16.75 -1.75
CA ALA A 384 -33.27 18.01 -2.31
C ALA A 384 -32.80 19.22 -1.48
N GLY A 385 -32.18 20.18 -2.16
CA GLY A 385 -32.19 21.61 -1.85
C GLY A 385 -31.38 22.10 -0.64
N ALA A 386 -30.12 22.47 -0.88
CA ALA A 386 -29.47 23.59 -0.20
C ALA A 386 -29.13 24.66 -1.25
N SER A 387 -28.94 25.92 -0.84
CA SER A 387 -28.55 27.04 -1.71
C SER A 387 -27.41 26.67 -2.67
N MET A 388 -27.51 27.09 -3.94
CA MET A 388 -26.46 26.81 -4.95
C MET A 388 -25.08 27.24 -4.41
N PRO A 389 -24.09 26.33 -4.38
CA PRO A 389 -22.72 26.71 -4.08
C PRO A 389 -22.26 27.79 -5.06
N THR A 390 -21.47 28.75 -4.58
CA THR A 390 -20.97 29.87 -5.41
C THR A 390 -19.55 29.65 -5.91
N ASP A 391 -18.85 28.65 -5.38
CA ASP A 391 -17.49 28.28 -5.76
C ASP A 391 -17.48 26.93 -6.47
N GLN A 392 -16.48 26.72 -7.33
CA GLN A 392 -16.34 25.52 -8.15
C GLN A 392 -14.88 25.08 -8.23
N ALA A 393 -14.66 23.77 -8.21
CA ALA A 393 -13.36 23.17 -8.47
C ALA A 393 -13.40 22.09 -9.53
N GLU A 394 -12.55 22.26 -10.54
CA GLU A 394 -12.34 21.27 -11.58
C GLU A 394 -11.08 20.46 -11.26
N LEU A 395 -11.26 19.16 -11.03
CA LEU A 395 -10.19 18.17 -10.99
C LEU A 395 -10.32 17.29 -12.24
N ILE A 396 -9.80 17.83 -13.34
CA ILE A 396 -9.69 17.15 -14.62
C ILE A 396 -8.31 16.47 -14.65
N LEU A 397 -8.26 15.18 -14.32
CA LEU A 397 -7.01 14.42 -14.18
C LEU A 397 -6.56 13.88 -15.55
N ASP A 398 -6.48 14.76 -16.55
CA ASP A 398 -6.06 14.45 -17.93
C ASP A 398 -4.57 14.75 -18.19
N ARG A 399 -3.79 14.91 -17.13
CA ARG A 399 -2.34 15.15 -17.13
C ARG A 399 -1.73 14.67 -15.81
N PRO A 400 -0.39 14.65 -15.64
CA PRO A 400 0.23 14.01 -14.49
C PRO A 400 -0.30 14.50 -13.15
N PHE A 401 -0.68 13.56 -12.30
CA PHE A 401 -1.34 13.83 -11.02
C PHE A 401 -0.86 12.89 -9.93
N LEU A 402 -1.16 13.21 -8.68
CA LEU A 402 -0.95 12.32 -7.54
C LEU A 402 -2.26 11.92 -6.92
N PHE A 403 -2.22 10.81 -6.20
CA PHE A 403 -3.27 10.46 -5.26
C PHE A 403 -2.69 9.86 -3.99
N VAL A 404 -3.44 9.98 -2.90
CA VAL A 404 -3.15 9.32 -1.63
C VAL A 404 -4.39 8.54 -1.21
N ILE A 405 -4.23 7.22 -1.02
CA ILE A 405 -5.25 6.34 -0.46
C ILE A 405 -5.00 6.23 1.03
N ARG A 406 -6.00 6.52 1.85
CA ARG A 406 -5.92 6.42 3.32
C ARG A 406 -6.92 5.41 3.84
N ALA A 407 -6.52 4.71 4.89
CA ALA A 407 -7.45 3.95 5.72
C ALA A 407 -8.29 4.90 6.59
N GLU A 408 -9.38 4.37 7.14
CA GLU A 408 -10.10 5.03 8.21
C GLU A 408 -9.16 5.31 9.40
N GLY A 409 -9.20 6.53 9.95
CA GLY A 409 -8.23 6.99 10.96
C GLY A 409 -6.92 7.56 10.38
N ALA A 410 -6.93 7.91 9.09
CA ALA A 410 -5.95 8.76 8.40
C ALA A 410 -4.58 8.16 8.08
N ALA A 411 -4.36 6.85 8.26
CA ALA A 411 -3.10 6.21 7.87
C ALA A 411 -2.95 6.16 6.33
N PRO A 412 -1.86 6.70 5.74
CA PRO A 412 -1.61 6.64 4.30
C PRO A 412 -1.20 5.24 3.88
N LEU A 413 -2.09 4.56 3.16
CA LEU A 413 -1.90 3.21 2.65
C LEU A 413 -1.05 3.21 1.39
N PHE A 414 -1.36 4.11 0.46
CA PHE A 414 -0.68 4.23 -0.82
C PHE A 414 -0.52 5.69 -1.21
N VAL A 415 0.61 6.01 -1.82
CA VAL A 415 0.87 7.26 -2.53
C VAL A 415 1.23 6.88 -3.96
N GLY A 416 0.49 7.41 -4.92
CA GLY A 416 0.75 7.14 -6.33
C GLY A 416 0.93 8.41 -7.15
N ILE A 417 1.73 8.28 -8.21
CA ILE A 417 1.92 9.26 -9.26
C ILE A 417 1.53 8.60 -10.57
N VAL A 418 0.60 9.22 -11.29
CA VAL A 418 0.25 8.83 -12.65
C VAL A 418 0.86 9.85 -13.59
N ASN A 419 1.89 9.44 -14.34
CA ASN A 419 2.54 10.27 -15.36
C ASN A 419 2.11 9.87 -16.77
N THR A 420 1.69 8.62 -16.97
CA THR A 420 1.33 8.08 -18.28
C THR A 420 0.16 7.12 -18.16
N MET A 421 -0.68 7.06 -19.19
CA MET A 421 -1.68 6.01 -19.33
C MET A 421 -1.16 4.97 -20.31
N ALA A 422 -1.25 3.69 -19.92
CA ALA A 422 -0.93 2.58 -20.83
C ALA A 422 -1.87 2.61 -22.04
N GLN A 423 -1.34 2.21 -23.21
CA GLN A 423 -2.13 2.03 -24.43
C GLN A 423 -2.79 0.65 -24.48
#